data_AF-A0A7X8R3Z6-F1
#
_entry.id   AF-A0A7X8R3Z6-F1
#
_cell.length_a   1.000
_cell.length_b   1.000
_cell.length_c   1.000
_cell.angle_alpha   90.00
_cell.angle_beta   90.00
_cell.angle_gamma   90.00
#
_symmetry.space_group_name_H-M   'P 1'
#
loop_
_entity.id
_entity.type
_entity.pdbx_description
1 polymer ?
#
loop_
_entity_poly.entity_id
_entity_poly.type
_entity_poly.pdbx_seq_one_letter_code
_entity_poly.pdbx_strand_id
1 'polypeptide(L)'
;MKDGLTSESGYRPAVPTDRGFTALSGRRRRLKAADTLLRLLISLCAAVIIWPCTASGQYYFGRNKIIYHHFDWRILQTEHFEIYYYPEMRELAEIGARYAEESYAALERKFNHNIDRRIPLIFYATHAHFQETNTISSLIPEGVGGFFEFLKGRVVVPANGSISQFKQVVRHELVHVFTHSKVESVLRDHKLMNHPQPPLWFMEGLAEYWSAGWDSEVEMFIRDAVLNNYLFPLAQMHQISGSFLMYKEGQAVMKYIAETWG
;
A
#
# COMPACT_ATOMS: atom_id res chain seq x y z
N MET A 1 -9.55 69.91 52.48
CA MET A 1 -9.92 71.24 51.94
C MET A 1 -10.61 70.97 50.63
N LYS A 2 -11.93 70.84 50.68
CA LYS A 2 -12.91 71.90 50.35
C LYS A 2 -12.92 72.15 48.84
N ASP A 3 -13.92 71.59 48.16
CA ASP A 3 -15.11 72.34 47.67
C ASP A 3 -14.83 72.67 46.19
N GLY A 4 -15.74 72.73 45.23
CA GLY A 4 -17.19 72.54 45.12
C GLY A 4 -17.45 72.36 43.61
N LEU A 5 -18.57 71.79 43.17
CA LEU A 5 -19.85 72.52 42.99
C LEU A 5 -19.60 73.87 42.27
N THR A 6 -20.25 74.23 41.17
CA THR A 6 -21.49 73.77 40.56
C THR A 6 -21.75 74.60 39.29
N SER A 7 -22.57 74.04 38.40
CA SER A 7 -23.62 74.64 37.56
C SER A 7 -23.68 76.17 37.40
N GLU A 8 -23.98 76.71 36.21
CA GLU A 8 -25.35 76.86 35.68
C GLU A 8 -25.24 77.63 34.34
N SER A 9 -25.93 77.27 33.25
CA SER A 9 -27.35 77.51 32.88
C SER A 9 -27.50 78.61 31.81
N GLY A 10 -28.59 78.53 31.02
CA GLY A 10 -29.04 79.54 30.05
C GLY A 10 -28.77 79.15 28.58
N TYR A 11 -29.62 78.41 27.87
CA TYR A 11 -30.94 78.73 27.31
C TYR A 11 -30.97 79.85 26.24
N ARG A 12 -31.06 79.49 24.94
CA ARG A 12 -32.24 79.65 24.06
C ARG A 12 -31.90 79.42 22.56
N PRO A 13 -32.89 79.10 21.71
CA PRO A 13 -32.72 78.39 20.45
C PRO A 13 -32.73 79.28 19.21
N ALA A 14 -32.23 78.75 18.09
CA ALA A 14 -32.61 79.17 16.74
C ALA A 14 -32.49 78.00 15.75
N VAL A 15 -33.56 77.76 14.99
CA VAL A 15 -33.70 76.87 13.82
C VAL A 15 -34.43 77.74 12.77
N PRO A 16 -34.34 77.54 11.43
CA PRO A 16 -33.54 76.62 10.60
C PRO A 16 -32.80 77.32 9.42
N THR A 17 -31.93 76.60 8.71
CA THR A 17 -31.94 76.66 7.23
C THR A 17 -31.65 75.28 6.63
N ASP A 18 -32.49 74.95 5.65
CA ASP A 18 -32.61 73.67 4.96
C ASP A 18 -31.56 73.55 3.84
N ARG A 19 -30.81 72.44 3.81
CA ARG A 19 -30.02 72.01 2.64
C ARG A 19 -29.85 70.49 2.62
N GLY A 20 -30.49 69.86 1.64
CA GLY A 20 -29.78 68.98 0.70
C GLY A 20 -29.80 67.47 0.97
N PHE A 21 -30.72 66.78 0.28
CA PHE A 21 -30.64 65.38 -0.11
C PHE A 21 -29.30 65.06 -0.82
N THR A 22 -28.51 64.07 -0.36
CA THR A 22 -27.60 63.26 -1.20
C THR A 22 -26.97 62.10 -0.40
N ALA A 23 -27.65 60.94 -0.27
CA ALA A 23 -27.04 59.74 0.30
C ALA A 23 -27.75 58.42 -0.09
N LEU A 24 -27.89 58.09 -1.38
CA LEU A 24 -28.47 56.77 -1.77
C LEU A 24 -27.72 56.02 -2.90
N SER A 25 -26.66 56.56 -3.49
CA SER A 25 -25.98 55.93 -4.65
C SER A 25 -24.87 54.92 -4.26
N GLY A 26 -24.22 55.07 -3.09
CA GLY A 26 -23.07 54.24 -2.69
C GLY A 26 -23.42 52.82 -2.22
N ARG A 27 -24.60 52.64 -1.61
CA ARG A 27 -25.01 51.35 -1.01
C ARG A 27 -25.38 50.29 -2.06
N ARG A 28 -25.96 50.71 -3.19
CA ARG A 28 -26.36 49.81 -4.30
C ARG A 28 -25.17 49.23 -5.08
N ARG A 29 -24.04 49.95 -5.19
CA ARG A 29 -22.84 49.45 -5.89
C ARG A 29 -22.10 48.36 -5.09
N ARG A 30 -22.01 48.51 -3.76
CA ARG A 30 -21.37 47.51 -2.89
C ARG A 30 -22.13 46.19 -2.83
N LEU A 31 -23.47 46.23 -2.83
CA LEU A 31 -24.32 45.02 -2.86
C LEU A 31 -24.14 44.21 -4.16
N LYS A 32 -24.11 44.88 -5.33
CA LYS A 32 -23.87 44.21 -6.61
C LYS A 32 -22.49 43.55 -6.71
N ALA A 33 -21.45 44.19 -6.17
CA ALA A 33 -20.10 43.63 -6.15
C ALA A 33 -20.03 42.37 -5.26
N ALA A 34 -20.68 42.40 -4.10
CA ALA A 34 -20.79 41.24 -3.20
C ALA A 34 -21.57 40.08 -3.85
N ASP A 35 -22.65 40.36 -4.57
CA ASP A 35 -23.42 39.33 -5.30
C ASP A 35 -22.62 38.71 -6.45
N THR A 36 -21.78 39.50 -7.12
CA THR A 36 -20.93 39.01 -8.23
C THR A 36 -19.79 38.15 -7.70
N LEU A 37 -19.18 38.55 -6.58
CA LEU A 37 -18.16 37.76 -5.88
C LEU A 37 -18.73 36.46 -5.32
N LEU A 38 -19.94 36.50 -4.75
CA LEU A 38 -20.62 35.31 -4.24
C LEU A 38 -20.95 34.33 -5.38
N ARG A 39 -21.42 34.81 -6.53
CA ARG A 39 -21.66 33.96 -7.71
C ARG A 39 -20.37 33.35 -8.28
N LEU A 40 -19.28 34.11 -8.33
CA LEU A 40 -17.98 33.60 -8.75
C LEU A 40 -17.43 32.53 -7.79
N LEU A 41 -17.59 32.72 -6.48
CA LEU A 41 -17.21 31.72 -5.47
C LEU A 41 -18.06 30.46 -5.57
N ILE A 42 -19.38 30.58 -5.79
CA ILE A 42 -20.27 29.42 -5.99
C ILE A 42 -19.88 28.64 -7.27
N SER A 43 -19.60 29.34 -8.37
CA SER A 43 -19.18 28.71 -9.63
C SER A 43 -17.81 28.02 -9.51
N LEU A 44 -16.87 28.61 -8.76
CA LEU A 44 -15.56 28.02 -8.48
C LEU A 44 -15.69 26.76 -7.61
N CYS A 45 -16.53 26.80 -6.56
CA CYS A 45 -16.83 25.64 -5.73
C CYS A 45 -17.53 24.52 -6.53
N ALA A 46 -18.45 24.87 -7.43
CA ALA A 46 -19.12 23.91 -8.30
C ALA A 46 -18.13 23.23 -9.27
N ALA A 47 -17.15 23.97 -9.81
CA ALA A 47 -16.11 23.43 -10.68
C ALA A 47 -15.17 22.46 -9.94
N VAL A 48 -14.93 22.67 -8.63
CA VAL A 48 -14.15 21.73 -7.79
C VAL A 48 -14.92 20.45 -7.50
N ILE A 49 -16.24 20.50 -7.37
CA ILE A 49 -17.09 19.32 -7.10
C ILE A 49 -17.23 18.41 -8.33
N ILE A 50 -17.14 18.97 -9.54
CA ILE A 50 -17.30 18.21 -10.80
C ILE A 50 -15.95 17.60 -11.25
N TRP A 51 -14.84 17.90 -10.59
CA TRP A 51 -13.58 17.24 -10.89
C TRP A 51 -13.72 15.74 -10.60
N PRO A 52 -13.65 14.85 -11.61
CA PRO A 52 -13.70 13.43 -11.35
C PRO A 52 -12.40 13.06 -10.65
N CYS A 53 -12.44 13.03 -9.32
CA CYS A 53 -11.46 12.32 -8.52
C CYS A 53 -11.67 10.85 -8.87
N THR A 54 -10.71 10.25 -9.55
CA THR A 54 -10.69 8.81 -9.81
C THR A 54 -10.56 8.09 -8.47
N ALA A 55 -11.70 7.85 -7.83
CA ALA A 55 -11.77 7.12 -6.58
C ALA A 55 -11.43 5.65 -6.86
N SER A 56 -10.22 5.24 -6.52
CA SER A 56 -9.70 3.88 -6.67
C SER A 56 -10.44 2.82 -5.82
N GLY A 57 -11.51 3.19 -5.11
CA GLY A 57 -12.29 2.32 -4.23
C GLY A 57 -13.42 1.54 -4.90
N GLN A 58 -13.67 1.72 -6.20
CA GLN A 58 -14.81 1.07 -6.88
C GLN A 58 -14.62 -0.42 -7.19
N TYR A 59 -13.40 -0.97 -7.13
CA TYR A 59 -13.17 -2.36 -7.52
C TYR A 59 -13.81 -3.39 -6.54
N TYR A 60 -14.10 -2.99 -5.30
CA TYR A 60 -14.62 -3.88 -4.25
C TYR A 60 -15.81 -3.31 -3.46
N PHE A 61 -16.37 -2.16 -3.88
CA PHE A 61 -17.51 -1.56 -3.18
C PHE A 61 -18.72 -2.52 -3.17
N GLY A 62 -19.21 -2.86 -1.98
CA GLY A 62 -20.40 -3.69 -1.78
C GLY A 62 -20.17 -5.20 -1.59
N ARG A 63 -18.92 -5.68 -1.53
CA ARG A 63 -18.62 -7.09 -1.18
C ARG A 63 -18.01 -7.18 0.22
N ASN A 64 -18.65 -7.94 1.10
CA ASN A 64 -18.10 -8.26 2.42
C ASN A 64 -17.18 -9.47 2.34
N LYS A 65 -16.07 -9.44 3.07
CA LYS A 65 -15.26 -10.63 3.31
C LYS A 65 -15.95 -11.47 4.38
N ILE A 66 -16.54 -12.59 3.95
CA ILE A 66 -17.28 -13.50 4.83
C ILE A 66 -16.37 -14.67 5.17
N ILE A 67 -16.36 -15.06 6.45
CA ILE A 67 -15.68 -16.27 6.91
C ILE A 67 -16.76 -17.33 7.07
N TYR A 68 -16.66 -18.41 6.29
CA TYR A 68 -17.61 -19.52 6.32
C TYR A 68 -17.14 -20.61 7.27
N HIS A 69 -15.82 -20.83 7.34
CA HIS A 69 -15.24 -21.94 8.06
C HIS A 69 -14.70 -21.54 9.44
N HIS A 70 -14.89 -22.44 10.41
CA HIS A 70 -14.16 -22.41 11.67
C HIS A 70 -12.98 -23.37 11.58
N PHE A 71 -11.76 -22.85 11.73
CA PHE A 71 -10.53 -23.63 11.65
C PHE A 71 -10.04 -24.04 13.05
N ASP A 72 -9.75 -25.34 13.25
CA ASP A 72 -9.02 -25.86 14.43
C ASP A 72 -7.53 -25.56 14.30
N TRP A 73 -7.14 -24.32 14.54
CA TRP A 73 -5.75 -23.88 14.38
C TRP A 73 -4.80 -24.59 15.34
N ARG A 74 -3.72 -25.11 14.77
CA ARG A 74 -2.57 -25.71 15.46
C ARG A 74 -1.30 -25.00 15.02
N ILE A 75 -0.28 -25.09 15.88
CA ILE A 75 1.01 -24.46 15.64
C ILE A 75 2.09 -25.54 15.58
N LEU A 76 2.81 -25.58 14.47
CA LEU A 76 4.06 -26.31 14.32
C LEU A 76 5.21 -25.30 14.44
N GLN A 77 6.04 -25.45 15.47
CA GLN A 77 7.18 -24.57 15.68
C GLN A 77 8.46 -25.21 15.15
N THR A 78 9.30 -24.38 14.54
CA THR A 78 10.66 -24.73 14.12
C THR A 78 11.66 -23.73 14.74
N GLU A 79 12.89 -23.71 14.26
CA GLU A 79 13.89 -22.75 14.73
C GLU A 79 13.47 -21.32 14.37
N HIS A 80 13.11 -21.10 13.09
CA HIS A 80 12.83 -19.77 12.53
C HIS A 80 11.34 -19.50 12.27
N PHE A 81 10.45 -20.48 12.45
CA PHE A 81 9.03 -20.33 12.08
C PHE A 81 8.04 -20.75 13.17
N GLU A 82 6.89 -20.06 13.16
CA GLU A 82 5.65 -20.53 13.80
C GLU A 82 4.60 -20.76 12.71
N ILE A 83 4.25 -22.02 12.48
CA ILE A 83 3.45 -22.43 11.32
C ILE A 83 2.05 -22.77 11.80
N TYR A 84 1.09 -21.93 11.42
CA TYR A 84 -0.33 -22.10 11.67
C TYR A 84 -0.96 -22.94 10.58
N TYR A 85 -1.56 -24.05 10.98
CA TYR A 85 -2.24 -25.00 10.10
C TYR A 85 -3.44 -25.63 10.85
N TYR A 86 -4.24 -26.43 10.16
CA TYR A 86 -5.32 -27.22 10.76
C TYR A 86 -5.18 -28.69 10.33
N PRO A 87 -5.76 -29.67 11.06
CA PRO A 87 -5.43 -31.09 10.97
C PRO A 87 -5.37 -31.68 9.55
N GLU A 88 -6.30 -31.27 8.70
CA GLU A 88 -6.46 -31.68 7.30
C GLU A 88 -5.23 -31.34 6.45
N MET A 89 -4.40 -30.40 6.89
CA MET A 89 -3.20 -29.96 6.19
C MET A 89 -1.89 -30.32 6.90
N ARG A 90 -1.93 -31.20 7.91
CA ARG A 90 -0.74 -31.54 8.70
C ARG A 90 0.46 -31.97 7.84
N GLU A 91 0.25 -32.86 6.87
CA GLU A 91 1.33 -33.39 6.04
C GLU A 91 2.00 -32.27 5.21
N LEU A 92 1.21 -31.43 4.55
CA LEU A 92 1.75 -30.33 3.76
C LEU A 92 2.38 -29.25 4.65
N ALA A 93 1.87 -29.03 5.87
CA ALA A 93 2.50 -28.14 6.85
C ALA A 93 3.89 -28.63 7.28
N GLU A 94 4.06 -29.95 7.51
CA GLU A 94 5.36 -30.55 7.84
C GLU A 94 6.35 -30.48 6.65
N ILE A 95 5.86 -30.66 5.42
CA ILE A 95 6.65 -30.45 4.20
C ILE A 95 7.06 -28.99 4.05
N GLY A 96 6.10 -28.07 4.24
CA GLY A 96 6.30 -26.63 4.20
C GLY A 96 7.29 -26.15 5.24
N ALA A 97 7.22 -26.68 6.47
CA ALA A 97 8.12 -26.36 7.57
C ALA A 97 9.58 -26.66 7.22
N ARG A 98 9.84 -27.89 6.76
CA ARG A 98 11.19 -28.30 6.36
C ARG A 98 11.72 -27.42 5.23
N TYR A 99 10.90 -27.16 4.22
CA TYR A 99 11.32 -26.35 3.08
C TYR A 99 11.49 -24.85 3.42
N ALA A 100 10.70 -24.33 4.36
CA ALA A 100 10.84 -22.97 4.86
C ALA A 100 12.19 -22.79 5.57
N GLU A 101 12.61 -23.76 6.39
CA GLU A 101 13.93 -23.77 7.03
C GLU A 101 15.08 -23.84 6.02
N GLU A 102 14.98 -24.72 5.02
CA GLU A 102 15.95 -24.78 3.92
C GLU A 102 16.04 -23.44 3.17
N SER A 103 14.89 -22.81 2.92
CA SER A 103 14.81 -21.51 2.25
C SER A 103 15.37 -20.39 3.12
N TYR A 104 15.09 -20.40 4.43
CA TYR A 104 15.64 -19.45 5.39
C TYR A 104 17.17 -19.49 5.37
N ALA A 105 17.78 -20.67 5.54
CA ALA A 105 19.25 -20.81 5.56
C ALA A 105 19.91 -20.40 4.23
N ALA A 106 19.21 -20.53 3.10
CA ALA A 106 19.68 -20.03 1.82
C ALA A 106 19.58 -18.50 1.70
N LEU A 107 18.47 -17.92 2.17
CA LEU A 107 18.20 -16.49 2.10
C LEU A 107 19.03 -15.69 3.10
N GLU A 108 19.22 -16.21 4.32
CA GLU A 108 20.10 -15.64 5.34
C GLU A 108 21.50 -15.39 4.78
N ARG A 109 22.08 -16.39 4.11
CA ARG A 109 23.39 -16.28 3.45
C ARG A 109 23.39 -15.29 2.29
N LYS A 110 22.34 -15.30 1.45
CA LYS A 110 22.22 -14.37 0.31
C LYS A 110 22.10 -12.91 0.74
N PHE A 111 21.29 -12.65 1.77
CA PHE A 111 21.10 -11.29 2.30
C PHE A 111 22.19 -10.85 3.28
N ASN A 112 23.00 -11.79 3.77
CA ASN A 112 23.91 -11.60 4.90
C ASN A 112 23.16 -10.88 6.04
N HIS A 113 22.06 -11.49 6.47
CA HIS A 113 21.08 -10.87 7.37
C HIS A 113 20.32 -11.95 8.13
N ASN A 114 20.27 -11.83 9.46
CA ASN A 114 19.50 -12.71 10.33
C ASN A 114 18.22 -12.03 10.82
N ILE A 115 17.19 -12.82 11.11
CA ILE A 115 15.93 -12.36 11.68
C ILE A 115 15.77 -12.98 13.07
N ASP A 116 15.93 -12.15 14.11
CA ASP A 116 15.99 -12.61 15.52
C ASP A 116 14.62 -13.02 16.12
N ARG A 117 13.60 -13.23 15.28
CA ARG A 117 12.26 -13.65 15.69
C ARG A 117 11.76 -14.76 14.77
N ARG A 118 10.92 -15.63 15.30
CA ARG A 118 10.20 -16.58 14.46
C ARG A 118 9.22 -15.87 13.54
N ILE A 119 9.23 -16.24 12.27
CA ILE A 119 8.34 -15.72 11.24
C ILE A 119 7.04 -16.53 11.28
N PRO A 120 5.87 -15.90 11.45
CA PRO A 120 4.60 -16.61 11.37
C PRO A 120 4.29 -17.01 9.92
N LEU A 121 4.10 -18.30 9.66
CA LEU A 121 3.57 -18.81 8.39
C LEU A 121 2.15 -19.32 8.62
N ILE A 122 1.21 -18.95 7.76
CA ILE A 122 -0.17 -19.40 7.84
C ILE A 122 -0.48 -20.14 6.55
N PHE A 123 -0.76 -21.44 6.67
CA PHE A 123 -1.10 -22.26 5.52
C PHE A 123 -2.60 -22.53 5.45
N TYR A 124 -3.16 -22.45 4.24
CA TYR A 124 -4.56 -22.77 3.93
C TYR A 124 -4.65 -23.90 2.89
N ALA A 125 -5.47 -24.93 3.12
CA ALA A 125 -5.44 -26.16 2.32
C ALA A 125 -6.03 -25.97 0.93
N THR A 126 -6.76 -24.88 0.74
CA THR A 126 -7.35 -24.50 -0.53
C THR A 126 -7.27 -22.99 -0.68
N HIS A 127 -7.33 -22.54 -1.93
CA HIS A 127 -7.44 -21.12 -2.25
C HIS A 127 -8.70 -20.48 -1.67
N ALA A 128 -9.81 -21.22 -1.61
CA ALA A 128 -11.06 -20.77 -1.01
C ALA A 128 -10.89 -20.42 0.48
N HIS A 129 -10.24 -21.28 1.26
CA HIS A 129 -9.98 -20.98 2.68
C HIS A 129 -9.03 -19.80 2.85
N PHE A 130 -8.07 -19.64 1.94
CA PHE A 130 -7.15 -18.50 1.93
C PHE A 130 -7.88 -17.18 1.67
N GLN A 131 -8.87 -17.15 0.77
CA GLN A 131 -9.71 -15.98 0.55
C GLN A 131 -10.54 -15.59 1.79
N GLU A 132 -10.86 -16.53 2.67
CA GLU A 132 -11.54 -16.29 3.95
C GLU A 132 -10.62 -15.76 5.06
N THR A 133 -9.31 -15.63 4.82
CA THR A 133 -8.35 -15.23 5.85
C THR A 133 -8.70 -13.89 6.52
N ASN A 134 -8.62 -13.83 7.84
CA ASN A 134 -8.76 -12.58 8.60
C ASN A 134 -7.42 -11.84 8.76
N THR A 135 -6.37 -12.31 8.08
CA THR A 135 -5.04 -11.70 8.15
C THR A 135 -5.04 -10.29 7.54
N ILE A 136 -5.81 -10.08 6.48
CA ILE A 136 -6.05 -8.78 5.85
C ILE A 136 -7.55 -8.57 5.66
N SER A 137 -8.00 -7.31 5.71
CA SER A 137 -9.42 -6.95 5.51
C SER A 137 -9.82 -6.92 4.03
N SER A 138 -8.87 -6.75 3.11
CA SER A 138 -9.12 -6.73 1.68
C SER A 138 -9.48 -8.12 1.15
N LEU A 139 -10.25 -8.11 0.05
CA LEU A 139 -10.51 -9.31 -0.74
C LEU A 139 -9.24 -9.73 -1.48
N ILE A 140 -9.04 -11.04 -1.58
CA ILE A 140 -7.88 -11.63 -2.23
C ILE A 140 -8.31 -12.12 -3.62
N PRO A 141 -7.72 -11.60 -4.72
CA PRO A 141 -7.98 -12.10 -6.06
C PRO A 141 -7.65 -13.60 -6.21
N GLU A 142 -8.32 -14.27 -7.16
CA GLU A 142 -8.05 -15.68 -7.50
C GLU A 142 -6.59 -15.93 -7.92
N GLY A 143 -5.94 -14.94 -8.54
CA GLY A 143 -4.56 -15.06 -9.03
C GLY A 143 -3.45 -14.89 -7.98
N VAL A 144 -3.78 -14.63 -6.71
CA VAL A 144 -2.77 -14.42 -5.66
C VAL A 144 -2.33 -15.75 -5.09
N GLY A 145 -1.09 -16.17 -5.36
CA GLY A 145 -0.56 -17.45 -4.88
C GLY A 145 -0.17 -17.48 -3.40
N GLY A 146 0.02 -16.32 -2.78
CA GLY A 146 0.43 -16.10 -1.39
C GLY A 146 0.70 -14.62 -1.17
N PHE A 147 0.94 -14.21 0.08
CA PHE A 147 1.45 -12.86 0.36
C PHE A 147 2.19 -12.76 1.70
N PHE A 148 3.11 -11.81 1.76
CA PHE A 148 3.71 -11.29 2.98
C PHE A 148 2.95 -10.07 3.50
N GLU A 149 2.44 -10.17 4.73
CA GLU A 149 1.76 -9.11 5.44
C GLU A 149 2.75 -8.39 6.38
N PHE A 150 3.18 -7.20 5.97
CA PHE A 150 4.30 -6.48 6.58
C PHE A 150 4.04 -5.99 8.01
N LEU A 151 2.81 -5.61 8.38
CA LEU A 151 2.51 -5.00 9.69
C LEU A 151 2.68 -6.01 10.83
N LYS A 152 2.29 -7.26 10.63
CA LYS A 152 2.56 -8.35 11.59
C LYS A 152 3.71 -9.26 11.19
N GLY A 153 4.35 -8.99 10.05
CA GLY A 153 5.50 -9.74 9.57
C GLY A 153 5.21 -11.23 9.32
N ARG A 154 4.02 -11.56 8.81
CA ARG A 154 3.57 -12.95 8.59
C ARG A 154 3.38 -13.26 7.12
N VAL A 155 3.60 -14.50 6.76
CA VAL A 155 3.42 -15.03 5.40
C VAL A 155 2.17 -15.90 5.36
N VAL A 156 1.35 -15.75 4.33
CA VAL A 156 0.08 -16.47 4.18
C VAL A 156 0.06 -17.14 2.82
N VAL A 157 -0.07 -18.47 2.79
CA VAL A 157 0.06 -19.26 1.56
C VAL A 157 -1.02 -20.34 1.46
N PRO A 158 -1.86 -20.35 0.41
CA PRO A 158 -2.71 -21.48 0.06
C PRO A 158 -1.92 -22.63 -0.56
N ALA A 159 -2.40 -23.84 -0.34
CA ALA A 159 -2.10 -24.98 -1.19
C ALA A 159 -2.94 -24.90 -2.47
N ASN A 160 -2.33 -25.29 -3.59
CA ASN A 160 -2.95 -25.29 -4.92
C ASN A 160 -2.92 -26.67 -5.59
N GLY A 161 -2.65 -27.73 -4.82
CA GLY A 161 -2.51 -29.10 -5.31
C GLY A 161 -1.13 -29.46 -5.86
N SER A 162 -0.20 -28.51 -5.97
CA SER A 162 1.18 -28.75 -6.41
C SER A 162 2.18 -28.43 -5.29
N ILE A 163 2.88 -29.46 -4.79
CA ILE A 163 3.93 -29.28 -3.76
C ILE A 163 5.05 -28.38 -4.27
N SER A 164 5.41 -28.48 -5.55
CA SER A 164 6.48 -27.65 -6.14
C SER A 164 6.09 -26.18 -6.15
N GLN A 165 4.86 -25.86 -6.57
CA GLN A 165 4.38 -24.47 -6.60
C GLN A 165 4.21 -23.93 -5.18
N PHE A 166 3.66 -24.72 -4.26
CA PHE A 166 3.56 -24.34 -2.85
C PHE A 166 4.93 -23.97 -2.25
N LYS A 167 5.96 -24.79 -2.49
CA LYS A 167 7.34 -24.50 -2.08
C LYS A 167 7.85 -23.21 -2.72
N GLN A 168 7.69 -23.05 -4.03
CA GLN A 168 8.14 -21.84 -4.72
C GLN A 168 7.50 -20.57 -4.16
N VAL A 169 6.19 -20.59 -3.88
CA VAL A 169 5.49 -19.46 -3.24
C VAL A 169 6.03 -19.21 -1.84
N VAL A 170 6.20 -20.23 -1.00
CA VAL A 170 6.80 -20.06 0.33
C VAL A 170 8.15 -19.35 0.21
N ARG A 171 9.00 -19.77 -0.73
CA ARG A 171 10.30 -19.13 -0.94
C ARG A 171 10.17 -17.69 -1.44
N HIS A 172 9.25 -17.42 -2.37
CA HIS A 172 8.94 -16.07 -2.88
C HIS A 172 8.59 -15.12 -1.73
N GLU A 173 7.64 -15.52 -0.88
CA GLU A 173 7.21 -14.71 0.25
C GLU A 173 8.32 -14.54 1.31
N LEU A 174 9.19 -15.54 1.49
CA LEU A 174 10.35 -15.38 2.37
C LEU A 174 11.37 -14.37 1.81
N VAL A 175 11.53 -14.25 0.48
CA VAL A 175 12.37 -13.19 -0.09
C VAL A 175 11.82 -11.81 0.30
N HIS A 176 10.49 -11.63 0.30
CA HIS A 176 9.85 -10.40 0.79
C HIS A 176 10.13 -10.15 2.28
N VAL A 177 10.02 -11.19 3.12
CA VAL A 177 10.34 -11.11 4.56
C VAL A 177 11.77 -10.61 4.79
N PHE A 178 12.75 -11.23 4.13
CA PHE A 178 14.16 -10.86 4.27
C PHE A 178 14.44 -9.47 3.70
N THR A 179 13.89 -9.14 2.52
CA THR A 179 14.04 -7.82 1.90
C THR A 179 13.54 -6.73 2.85
N HIS A 180 12.33 -6.91 3.39
CA HIS A 180 11.74 -5.97 4.33
C HIS A 180 12.59 -5.86 5.61
N SER A 181 12.96 -6.99 6.22
CA SER A 181 13.76 -6.96 7.45
C SER A 181 15.14 -6.33 7.26
N LYS A 182 15.79 -6.55 6.10
CA LYS A 182 17.10 -5.96 5.79
C LYS A 182 16.99 -4.45 5.59
N VAL A 183 16.01 -4.01 4.80
CA VAL A 183 15.74 -2.58 4.57
C VAL A 183 15.48 -1.89 5.90
N GLU A 184 14.61 -2.45 6.74
CA GLU A 184 14.35 -1.87 8.06
C GLU A 184 15.59 -1.82 8.94
N SER A 185 16.43 -2.86 8.93
CA SER A 185 17.69 -2.88 9.69
C SER A 185 18.61 -1.74 9.27
N VAL A 186 18.84 -1.61 7.95
CA VAL A 186 19.69 -0.55 7.39
C VAL A 186 19.13 0.84 7.73
N LEU A 187 17.82 1.05 7.57
CA LEU A 187 17.19 2.33 7.91
C LEU A 187 17.33 2.67 9.40
N ARG A 188 17.17 1.69 10.30
CA ARG A 188 17.39 1.88 11.74
C ARG A 188 18.85 2.22 12.05
N ASP A 189 19.81 1.52 11.46
CA ASP A 189 21.25 1.74 11.66
C ASP A 189 21.66 3.15 11.22
N HIS A 190 21.08 3.64 10.13
CA HIS A 190 21.28 5.00 9.61
C HIS A 190 20.37 6.06 10.26
N LYS A 191 19.53 5.70 11.22
CA LYS A 191 18.55 6.60 11.88
C LYS A 191 17.61 7.31 10.91
N LEU A 192 17.33 6.67 9.78
CA LEU A 192 16.41 7.18 8.76
C LEU A 192 15.00 6.73 9.11
N MET A 193 14.19 7.67 9.59
CA MET A 193 12.76 7.47 9.79
C MET A 193 12.01 7.87 8.52
N ASN A 194 11.02 7.06 8.12
CA ASN A 194 10.12 7.34 6.99
C ASN A 194 10.78 7.37 5.60
N HIS A 195 11.71 6.46 5.32
CA HIS A 195 12.22 6.28 3.96
C HIS A 195 11.23 5.45 3.10
N PRO A 196 11.02 5.79 1.82
CA PRO A 196 10.24 4.95 0.93
C PRO A 196 10.86 3.56 0.81
N GLN A 197 10.00 2.54 0.71
CA GLN A 197 10.44 1.18 0.38
C GLN A 197 11.02 1.15 -1.04
N PRO A 198 11.86 0.14 -1.37
CA PRO A 198 12.30 -0.11 -2.74
C PRO A 198 11.10 -0.16 -3.71
N PRO A 199 11.30 0.18 -5.00
CA PRO A 199 10.20 0.17 -5.96
C PRO A 199 9.65 -1.25 -6.15
N LEU A 200 8.35 -1.37 -6.43
CA LEU A 200 7.65 -2.66 -6.51
C LEU A 200 8.32 -3.65 -7.48
N TRP A 201 8.72 -3.18 -8.67
CA TRP A 201 9.40 -4.02 -9.66
C TRP A 201 10.70 -4.64 -9.15
N PHE A 202 11.40 -3.95 -8.24
CA PHE A 202 12.62 -4.46 -7.64
C PHE A 202 12.29 -5.55 -6.62
N MET A 203 11.32 -5.30 -5.73
CA MET A 203 10.94 -6.27 -4.69
C MET A 203 10.36 -7.55 -5.30
N GLU A 204 9.43 -7.42 -6.25
CA GLU A 204 8.83 -8.58 -6.93
C GLU A 204 9.82 -9.28 -7.86
N GLY A 205 10.60 -8.51 -8.64
CA GLY A 205 11.63 -9.09 -9.50
C GLY A 205 12.68 -9.89 -8.70
N LEU A 206 13.07 -9.40 -7.52
CA LEU A 206 13.98 -10.11 -6.62
C LEU A 206 13.35 -11.38 -6.07
N ALA A 207 12.09 -11.30 -5.65
CA ALA A 207 11.34 -12.45 -5.15
C ALA A 207 11.16 -13.53 -6.23
N GLU A 208 10.77 -13.17 -7.45
CA GLU A 208 10.68 -14.08 -8.60
C GLU A 208 12.05 -14.73 -8.90
N TYR A 209 13.11 -13.93 -9.03
CA TYR A 209 14.43 -14.43 -9.40
C TYR A 209 15.04 -15.33 -8.33
N TRP A 210 14.91 -15.00 -7.05
CA TRP A 210 15.49 -15.80 -5.96
C TRP A 210 14.63 -16.98 -5.52
N SER A 211 13.34 -17.02 -5.90
CA SER A 211 12.45 -18.16 -5.64
C SER A 211 12.44 -19.17 -6.78
N ALA A 212 12.23 -18.71 -8.02
CA ALA A 212 12.04 -19.56 -9.21
C ALA A 212 13.31 -19.70 -10.06
N GLY A 213 14.23 -18.73 -9.99
CA GLY A 213 15.39 -18.68 -10.87
C GLY A 213 15.04 -18.13 -12.25
N TRP A 214 15.52 -18.80 -13.31
CA TRP A 214 15.26 -18.44 -14.70
C TRP A 214 14.73 -19.67 -15.46
N ASP A 215 13.42 -19.75 -15.62
CA ASP A 215 12.71 -20.88 -16.21
C ASP A 215 12.21 -20.60 -17.64
N SER A 216 11.54 -21.59 -18.24
CA SER A 216 10.99 -21.46 -19.59
C SER A 216 9.85 -20.44 -19.70
N GLU A 217 9.12 -20.17 -18.61
CA GLU A 217 8.01 -19.22 -18.61
C GLU A 217 8.53 -17.79 -18.74
N VAL A 218 9.50 -17.41 -17.91
CA VAL A 218 10.13 -16.09 -17.99
C VAL A 218 10.91 -15.93 -19.30
N GLU A 219 11.63 -16.96 -19.75
CA GLU A 219 12.38 -16.91 -21.02
C GLU A 219 11.43 -16.68 -22.21
N MET A 220 10.31 -17.40 -22.27
CA MET A 220 9.32 -17.24 -23.33
C MET A 220 8.72 -15.83 -23.31
N PHE A 221 8.30 -15.37 -22.13
CA PHE A 221 7.60 -14.09 -21.98
C PHE A 221 8.52 -12.90 -22.30
N ILE A 222 9.77 -12.92 -21.82
CA ILE A 222 10.73 -11.85 -22.08
C ILE A 222 11.20 -11.86 -23.54
N ARG A 223 11.38 -13.04 -24.16
CA ARG A 223 11.68 -13.10 -25.60
C ARG A 223 10.57 -12.50 -26.44
N ASP A 224 9.30 -12.81 -26.13
CA ASP A 224 8.16 -12.23 -26.83
C ASP A 224 8.11 -10.69 -26.66
N ALA A 225 8.37 -10.20 -25.45
CA ALA A 225 8.45 -8.77 -25.15
C ALA A 225 9.53 -8.03 -25.92
N VAL A 226 10.70 -8.65 -26.09
CA VAL A 226 11.79 -8.12 -26.91
C VAL A 226 11.41 -8.11 -28.39
N LEU A 227 10.88 -9.22 -28.91
CA LEU A 227 10.55 -9.37 -30.34
C LEU A 227 9.42 -8.43 -30.78
N ASN A 228 8.44 -8.19 -29.92
CA ASN A 228 7.30 -7.32 -30.20
C ASN A 228 7.46 -5.90 -29.62
N ASN A 229 8.62 -5.58 -29.06
CA ASN A 229 9.01 -4.25 -28.59
C ASN A 229 8.02 -3.61 -27.59
N TYR A 230 7.68 -4.35 -26.53
CA TYR A 230 6.80 -3.86 -25.45
C TYR A 230 7.45 -3.88 -24.05
N LEU A 231 8.78 -3.98 -23.98
CA LEU A 231 9.54 -3.76 -22.74
C LEU A 231 9.52 -2.29 -22.31
N PHE A 232 9.58 -2.05 -21.00
CA PHE A 232 9.57 -0.72 -20.43
C PHE A 232 10.96 -0.35 -19.89
N PRO A 233 11.50 0.84 -20.23
CA PRO A 233 12.72 1.32 -19.59
C PRO A 233 12.56 1.35 -18.07
N LEU A 234 13.64 1.09 -17.31
CA LEU A 234 13.60 1.04 -15.83
C LEU A 234 12.92 2.26 -15.19
N ALA A 235 13.17 3.46 -15.72
CA ALA A 235 12.55 4.71 -15.25
C ALA A 235 11.01 4.74 -15.42
N GLN A 236 10.47 3.89 -16.29
CA GLN A 236 9.06 3.81 -16.67
C GLN A 236 8.36 2.54 -16.18
N MET A 237 9.03 1.69 -15.38
CA MET A 237 8.44 0.46 -14.81
C MET A 237 7.15 0.70 -14.01
N HIS A 238 6.96 1.91 -13.48
CA HIS A 238 5.73 2.29 -12.78
C HIS A 238 4.47 2.23 -13.69
N GLN A 239 4.63 2.35 -15.01
CA GLN A 239 3.52 2.32 -15.96
C GLN A 239 2.88 0.93 -16.08
N ILE A 240 3.64 -0.12 -15.77
CA ILE A 240 3.21 -1.52 -15.81
C ILE A 240 3.06 -2.12 -14.41
N SER A 241 3.03 -1.28 -13.36
CA SER A 241 2.96 -1.71 -11.97
C SER A 241 1.79 -2.68 -11.73
N GLY A 242 2.08 -3.82 -11.10
CA GLY A 242 1.11 -4.88 -10.79
C GLY A 242 0.77 -5.81 -11.96
N SER A 243 1.27 -5.54 -13.17
CA SER A 243 1.07 -6.45 -14.31
C SER A 243 2.06 -7.61 -14.27
N PHE A 244 1.68 -8.74 -14.87
CA PHE A 244 2.59 -9.88 -15.04
C PHE A 244 3.89 -9.51 -15.76
N LEU A 245 3.84 -8.57 -16.72
CA LEU A 245 5.03 -8.05 -17.40
C LEU A 245 6.00 -7.38 -16.44
N MET A 246 5.52 -6.61 -15.46
CA MET A 246 6.39 -5.96 -14.48
C MET A 246 7.15 -6.97 -13.62
N TYR A 247 6.50 -8.08 -13.26
CA TYR A 247 7.14 -9.16 -12.50
C TYR A 247 8.26 -9.81 -13.34
N LYS A 248 7.96 -10.20 -14.58
CA LYS A 248 8.94 -10.88 -15.45
C LYS A 248 10.06 -9.95 -15.91
N GLU A 249 9.77 -8.69 -16.22
CA GLU A 249 10.79 -7.70 -16.57
C GLU A 249 11.66 -7.36 -15.36
N GLY A 250 11.08 -7.22 -14.17
CA GLY A 250 11.83 -7.10 -12.91
C GLY A 250 12.75 -8.30 -12.66
N GLN A 251 12.26 -9.52 -12.88
CA GLN A 251 13.04 -10.76 -12.77
C GLN A 251 14.22 -10.77 -13.76
N ALA A 252 14.00 -10.32 -15.00
CA ALA A 252 15.05 -10.19 -16.01
C ALA A 252 16.13 -9.19 -15.60
N VAL A 253 15.73 -8.05 -15.03
CA VAL A 253 16.67 -7.05 -14.51
C VAL A 253 17.49 -7.62 -13.35
N MET A 254 16.88 -8.37 -12.42
CA MET A 254 17.61 -9.00 -11.31
C MET A 254 18.60 -10.04 -11.80
N LYS A 255 18.24 -10.86 -12.79
CA LYS A 255 19.17 -11.77 -13.45
C LYS A 255 20.35 -11.03 -14.07
N TYR A 256 20.07 -9.99 -14.85
CA TYR A 256 21.11 -9.17 -15.48
C TYR A 256 22.06 -8.58 -14.42
N ILE A 257 21.52 -8.09 -13.30
CA ILE A 257 22.34 -7.55 -12.21
C ILE A 257 23.26 -8.63 -11.63
N ALA A 258 22.70 -9.78 -11.28
CA ALA A 258 23.46 -10.88 -10.68
C ALA A 258 24.55 -11.43 -11.63
N GLU A 259 24.27 -11.52 -12.92
CA GLU A 259 25.23 -12.00 -13.92
C GLU A 259 26.35 -10.98 -14.21
N THR A 260 26.05 -9.68 -14.09
CA THR A 260 26.99 -8.61 -14.42
C THR A 260 27.86 -8.20 -13.23
N TRP A 261 27.29 -8.16 -12.02
CA TRP A 261 27.96 -7.59 -10.84
C TRP A 261 28.14 -8.56 -9.67
N GLY A 262 27.55 -9.76 -9.73
CA GLY A 262 27.52 -10.72 -8.61
C GLY A 262 26.49 -10.36 -7.53
#